data_AF-A0A815SGR6-F1
#
_entry.id   AF-A0A815SGR6-F1
#
_cell.length_a   1.000
_cell.length_b   1.000
_cell.length_c   1.000
_cell.angle_alpha   90.00
_cell.angle_beta   90.00
_cell.angle_gamma   90.00
#
_symmetry.space_group_name_H-M   'P 1'
#
loop_
_entity.id
_entity.type
_entity.pdbx_description
1 polymer ?
#
loop_
_entity_poly.entity_id
_entity_poly.type
_entity_poly.pdbx_seq_one_letter_code
_entity_poly.pdbx_strand_id
1 'polypeptide(L)'
;MTSGNLFSNLSTSLISHQLQKRSTYTITIDAHIENIGWSNNYQLGQVVGTEGRSLRLEAYRINSNPYTSAISYRSHVEDVGWLNYVNTNEISGTTGQSRRLEALQINIQPSIAQNVYYRCHLQNIGWTGWVGNNEVCGTTGQHRRLEAFVVDVILDLLTDY
;
A
#
# COMPACT_ATOMS: atom_id res chain seq x y z
N MET A 1 -41.52 18.46 13.24
CA MET A 1 -40.07 18.51 13.52
C MET A 1 -39.38 17.78 12.38
N THR A 2 -39.13 18.48 11.29
CA THR A 2 -38.60 17.90 10.04
C THR A 2 -37.08 17.84 10.10
N SER A 3 -36.55 16.66 9.86
CA SER A 3 -35.14 16.36 9.60
C SER A 3 -34.60 17.28 8.50
N GLY A 4 -33.76 18.25 8.88
CA GLY A 4 -33.00 19.06 7.93
C GLY A 4 -31.80 18.26 7.42
N ASN A 5 -31.77 17.98 6.12
CA ASN A 5 -30.62 17.43 5.42
C ASN A 5 -29.40 18.35 5.63
N LEU A 6 -28.36 17.86 6.31
CA LEU A 6 -27.14 18.60 6.63
C LEU A 6 -26.24 18.91 5.40
N PHE A 7 -26.68 18.56 4.19
CA PHE A 7 -25.88 18.70 2.96
C PHE A 7 -26.21 19.91 2.10
N SER A 8 -27.17 20.78 2.47
CA SER A 8 -27.64 21.83 1.56
C SER A 8 -26.88 23.16 1.60
N ASN A 9 -25.85 23.34 2.44
CA ASN A 9 -25.26 24.67 2.70
C ASN A 9 -23.76 24.79 2.43
N LEU A 10 -23.11 23.84 1.77
CA LEU A 10 -21.74 24.03 1.33
C LEU A 10 -21.73 24.81 0.01
N SER A 11 -21.00 25.94 -0.02
CA SER A 11 -20.83 26.70 -1.26
C SER A 11 -20.16 25.81 -2.31
N THR A 12 -20.55 25.95 -3.57
CA THR A 12 -19.90 25.24 -4.69
C THR A 12 -18.39 25.48 -4.72
N SER A 13 -17.90 26.59 -4.16
CA SER A 13 -16.48 26.92 -3.97
C SER A 13 -15.79 26.06 -2.91
N LEU A 14 -16.43 25.76 -1.77
CA LEU A 14 -15.85 24.90 -0.73
C LEU A 14 -15.78 23.43 -1.18
N ILE A 15 -16.82 22.96 -1.87
CA ILE A 15 -16.84 21.62 -2.46
C ILE A 15 -15.78 21.51 -3.56
N SER A 16 -15.66 22.51 -4.44
CA SER A 16 -14.63 22.50 -5.49
C SER A 16 -13.22 22.65 -4.93
N HIS A 17 -12.99 23.39 -3.84
CA HIS A 17 -11.69 23.46 -3.18
C HIS A 17 -11.31 22.14 -2.49
N GLN A 18 -12.27 21.46 -1.84
CA GLN A 18 -12.08 20.12 -1.25
C GLN A 18 -11.89 19.03 -2.33
N LEU A 19 -12.58 19.14 -3.47
CA LEU A 19 -12.38 18.26 -4.63
C LEU A 19 -11.08 18.58 -5.39
N GLN A 20 -10.57 19.81 -5.35
CA GLN A 20 -9.27 20.21 -5.90
C GLN A 20 -8.12 19.82 -4.96
N LYS A 21 -8.43 19.64 -3.68
CA LYS A 21 -7.65 18.88 -2.70
C LYS A 21 -7.81 17.36 -2.87
N ARG A 22 -8.36 16.87 -4.00
CA ARG A 22 -7.94 15.57 -4.56
C ARG A 22 -6.49 15.69 -5.01
N SER A 23 -5.60 15.62 -4.03
CA SER A 23 -4.31 14.95 -4.11
C SER A 23 -3.62 15.03 -5.47
N THR A 24 -2.83 16.07 -5.70
CA THR A 24 -1.70 16.05 -6.63
C THR A 24 -0.59 15.09 -6.14
N TYR A 25 -0.97 14.00 -5.46
CA TYR A 25 -0.07 13.01 -4.90
C TYR A 25 0.14 11.94 -5.95
N THR A 26 1.36 11.84 -6.44
CA THR A 26 1.74 10.72 -7.29
C THR A 26 2.31 9.65 -6.38
N ILE A 27 1.48 8.65 -6.06
CA ILE A 27 1.94 7.43 -5.41
C ILE A 27 2.07 6.35 -6.49
N THR A 28 3.26 5.80 -6.63
CA THR A 28 3.52 4.63 -7.47
C THR A 28 4.27 3.57 -6.69
N ILE A 29 4.20 2.34 -7.19
CA ILE A 29 4.84 1.19 -6.58
C ILE A 29 5.71 0.53 -7.64
N ASP A 30 6.94 0.18 -7.26
CA ASP A 30 7.82 -0.67 -8.05
C ASP A 30 7.98 -2.01 -7.33
N ALA A 31 8.15 -3.09 -8.09
CA ALA A 31 8.31 -4.43 -7.55
C ALA A 31 9.46 -5.19 -8.22
N HIS A 32 10.28 -5.84 -7.41
CA HIS A 32 11.25 -6.83 -7.87
C HIS A 32 10.60 -8.22 -7.81
N ILE A 33 10.40 -8.82 -8.97
CA ILE A 33 9.74 -10.12 -9.12
C ILE A 33 10.78 -11.14 -9.58
N GLU A 34 10.73 -12.33 -9.01
CA GLU A 34 11.57 -13.46 -9.41
C GLU A 34 11.58 -13.65 -10.94
N ASN A 35 12.78 -13.81 -11.51
CA ASN A 35 13.03 -14.05 -12.93
C ASN A 35 12.51 -12.96 -13.90
N ILE A 36 12.02 -11.83 -13.38
CA ILE A 36 11.59 -10.67 -14.17
C ILE A 36 12.46 -9.45 -13.85
N GLY A 37 12.83 -9.27 -12.58
CA GLY A 37 13.53 -8.08 -12.11
C GLY A 37 12.58 -6.97 -11.69
N TRP A 38 13.07 -5.73 -11.71
CA TRP A 38 12.28 -4.55 -11.36
C TRP A 38 11.26 -4.21 -12.45
N SER A 39 9.99 -4.26 -12.08
CA SER A 39 8.87 -3.69 -12.83
C SER A 39 8.40 -2.41 -12.14
N ASN A 40 8.16 -1.35 -12.91
CA ASN A 40 8.04 0.01 -12.38
C ASN A 40 6.65 0.62 -12.59
N ASN A 41 6.33 1.60 -11.73
CA ASN A 41 5.22 2.54 -11.86
C ASN A 41 3.79 1.95 -11.81
N TYR A 42 3.56 0.93 -10.97
CA TYR A 42 2.20 0.52 -10.65
C TYR A 42 1.49 1.64 -9.89
N GLN A 43 0.27 1.99 -10.32
CA GLN A 43 -0.57 2.98 -9.66
C GLN A 43 -1.34 2.34 -8.50
N LEU A 44 -1.83 3.17 -7.57
CA LEU A 44 -2.78 2.72 -6.54
C LEU A 44 -3.97 1.99 -7.18
N GLY A 45 -4.44 0.92 -6.52
CA GLY A 45 -5.50 0.04 -7.00
C GLY A 45 -5.07 -0.99 -8.04
N GLN A 46 -3.86 -0.90 -8.61
CA GLN A 46 -3.36 -1.92 -9.53
C GLN A 46 -2.76 -3.12 -8.78
N VAL A 47 -2.78 -4.28 -9.44
CA VAL A 47 -2.09 -5.49 -8.96
C VAL A 47 -0.58 -5.31 -9.18
N VAL A 48 0.16 -5.27 -8.07
CA VAL A 48 1.62 -5.22 -8.03
C VAL A 48 2.14 -6.65 -7.89
N GLY A 49 2.89 -7.15 -8.87
CA GLY A 49 3.40 -8.53 -8.88
C GLY A 49 2.76 -9.38 -9.98
N THR A 50 2.55 -10.67 -9.70
CA THR A 50 1.91 -11.59 -10.65
C THR A 50 0.86 -12.46 -9.99
N GLU A 51 -0.23 -12.71 -10.70
CA GLU A 51 -1.24 -13.71 -10.32
C GLU A 51 -1.11 -14.95 -11.20
N GLY A 52 -1.21 -16.14 -10.62
CA GLY A 52 -1.26 -17.40 -11.36
C GLY A 52 0.05 -17.83 -12.05
N ARG A 53 1.13 -17.05 -11.94
CA ARG A 53 2.43 -17.36 -12.57
C ARG A 53 3.41 -18.07 -11.64
N SER A 54 3.05 -18.25 -10.37
CA SER A 54 3.92 -18.85 -9.34
C SER A 54 5.24 -18.12 -9.12
N LEU A 55 5.34 -16.84 -9.46
CA LEU A 55 6.54 -16.02 -9.23
C LEU A 55 6.38 -15.25 -7.92
N ARG A 56 7.44 -15.25 -7.09
CA ARG A 56 7.44 -14.50 -5.82
C ARG A 56 7.86 -13.05 -6.01
N LEU A 57 7.34 -12.18 -5.15
CA LEU A 57 7.95 -10.89 -4.87
C LEU A 57 9.17 -11.08 -3.99
N GLU A 58 10.24 -10.35 -4.30
CA GLU A 58 11.48 -10.35 -3.52
C GLU A 58 11.73 -8.99 -2.85
N ALA A 59 11.27 -7.91 -3.47
CA ALA A 59 11.31 -6.56 -2.91
C ALA A 59 10.24 -5.66 -3.54
N TYR A 60 9.93 -4.54 -2.89
CA TYR A 60 9.15 -3.46 -3.48
C TYR A 60 9.62 -2.09 -2.97
N ARG A 61 9.17 -1.05 -3.66
CA ARG A 61 9.40 0.36 -3.30
C ARG A 61 8.10 1.13 -3.53
N ILE A 62 7.69 1.92 -2.55
CA ILE A 62 6.57 2.86 -2.68
C ILE A 62 7.16 4.25 -2.90
N ASN A 63 6.93 4.82 -4.07
CA ASN A 63 7.34 6.17 -4.42
C ASN A 63 6.19 7.14 -4.13
N SER A 64 6.51 8.33 -3.62
CA SER A 64 5.52 9.38 -3.33
C SER A 64 6.14 10.76 -3.54
N ASN A 65 5.36 11.70 -4.07
CA ASN A 65 5.70 13.11 -4.19
C ASN A 65 4.43 13.96 -3.93
N PRO A 66 4.45 14.97 -3.03
CA PRO A 66 5.59 15.49 -2.26
C PRO A 66 5.84 14.80 -0.90
N TYR A 67 4.97 13.91 -0.45
CA TYR A 67 5.06 13.37 0.92
C TYR A 67 5.99 12.17 1.03
N THR A 68 7.30 12.45 1.01
CA THR A 68 8.32 11.39 1.05
C THR A 68 8.51 10.74 2.43
N SER A 69 8.18 11.45 3.51
CA SER A 69 8.37 10.95 4.90
C SER A 69 7.09 10.43 5.56
N ALA A 70 5.96 10.47 4.86
CA ALA A 70 4.67 10.16 5.45
C ALA A 70 4.28 8.68 5.38
N ILE A 71 4.84 7.96 4.41
CA ILE A 71 4.59 6.53 4.21
C ILE A 71 5.82 5.78 4.69
N SER A 72 5.61 4.87 5.65
CA SER A 72 6.62 3.91 6.07
C SER A 72 6.14 2.50 5.82
N TYR A 73 7.06 1.61 5.47
CA TYR A 73 6.71 0.22 5.17
C TYR A 73 7.86 -0.72 5.44
N ARG A 74 7.52 -2.00 5.63
CA ARG A 74 8.50 -3.08 5.79
C ARG A 74 7.97 -4.40 5.28
N SER A 75 8.90 -5.34 5.07
CA SER A 75 8.60 -6.69 4.63
C SER A 75 9.10 -7.73 5.63
N HIS A 76 8.38 -8.85 5.70
CA HIS A 76 8.87 -10.10 6.25
C HIS A 76 9.51 -10.92 5.12
N VAL A 77 10.80 -11.19 5.24
CA VAL A 77 11.59 -11.92 4.24
C VAL A 77 11.89 -13.33 4.74
N GLU A 78 11.79 -14.32 3.85
CA GLU A 78 12.20 -15.70 4.14
C GLU A 78 13.58 -15.78 4.80
N ASP A 79 13.69 -16.59 5.85
CA ASP A 79 14.91 -16.88 6.61
C ASP A 79 15.63 -15.66 7.20
N VAL A 80 15.00 -14.49 7.17
CA VAL A 80 15.50 -13.23 7.73
C VAL A 80 14.52 -12.67 8.76
N GLY A 81 13.22 -12.75 8.49
CA GLY A 81 12.18 -12.18 9.33
C GLY A 81 11.79 -10.76 8.91
N TRP A 82 11.24 -9.99 9.85
CA TRP A 82 10.89 -8.59 9.61
C TRP A 82 12.14 -7.72 9.47
N LEU A 83 12.22 -7.00 8.36
CA LEU A 83 13.20 -5.93 8.18
C LEU A 83 12.77 -4.67 8.95
N ASN A 84 13.71 -3.72 9.09
CA ASN A 84 13.40 -2.38 9.58
C ASN A 84 12.42 -1.67 8.65
N TYR A 85 11.62 -0.75 9.20
CA TYR A 85 10.83 0.16 8.38
C TYR A 85 11.73 1.05 7.52
N VAL A 86 11.32 1.22 6.27
CA VAL A 86 11.87 2.19 5.33
C VAL A 86 10.81 3.24 5.00
N ASN A 87 11.23 4.39 4.51
CA ASN A 87 10.33 5.43 4.02
C ASN A 87 10.13 5.32 2.51
N THR A 88 9.36 6.24 1.93
CA THR A 88 9.15 6.27 0.48
C THR A 88 10.47 6.35 -0.29
N ASN A 89 10.45 5.83 -1.51
CA ASN A 89 11.57 5.74 -2.44
C ASN A 89 12.70 4.79 -1.99
N GLU A 90 12.60 4.15 -0.83
CA GLU A 90 13.55 3.15 -0.34
C GLU A 90 13.08 1.72 -0.65
N ILE A 91 14.00 0.76 -0.73
CA ILE A 91 13.65 -0.63 -1.04
C ILE A 91 13.30 -1.38 0.25
N SER A 92 12.18 -2.10 0.25
CA SER A 92 11.85 -3.08 1.28
C SER A 92 11.87 -4.50 0.72
N GLY A 93 12.74 -5.34 1.26
CA GLY A 93 12.99 -6.71 0.79
C GLY A 93 14.44 -6.91 0.38
N THR A 94 14.70 -7.90 -0.48
CA THR A 94 16.03 -8.22 -0.98
C THR A 94 16.03 -8.34 -2.50
N THR A 95 17.07 -7.83 -3.16
CA THR A 95 17.27 -8.01 -4.61
C THR A 95 18.40 -9.00 -4.84
N GLY A 96 18.19 -10.00 -5.71
CA GLY A 96 19.25 -10.92 -6.14
C GLY A 96 19.72 -11.93 -5.09
N GLN A 97 18.97 -12.07 -3.98
CA GLN A 97 19.28 -13.04 -2.91
C GLN A 97 18.38 -14.29 -2.97
N SER A 98 17.50 -14.38 -3.96
CA SER A 98 16.54 -15.48 -4.14
C SER A 98 15.62 -15.74 -2.93
N ARG A 99 15.35 -14.70 -2.13
CA ARG A 99 14.46 -14.78 -0.96
C ARG A 99 13.10 -14.14 -1.28
N ARG A 100 12.02 -14.84 -0.92
CA ARG A 100 10.65 -14.32 -1.06
C ARG A 100 10.28 -13.34 0.05
N LEU A 101 9.35 -12.45 -0.27
CA LEU A 101 8.49 -11.82 0.73
C LEU A 101 7.40 -12.81 1.16
N GLU A 102 7.06 -12.79 2.45
CA GLU A 102 5.96 -13.60 3.02
C GLU A 102 4.84 -12.70 3.57
N ALA A 103 5.19 -11.49 4.02
CA ALA A 103 4.26 -10.47 4.47
C ALA A 103 4.82 -9.06 4.27
N LEU A 104 3.92 -8.08 4.32
CA LEU A 104 4.25 -6.65 4.30
C LEU A 104 3.39 -5.88 5.32
N GLN A 105 3.91 -4.73 5.74
CA GLN A 105 3.21 -3.74 6.54
C GLN A 105 3.44 -2.36 5.92
N ILE A 106 2.38 -1.60 5.73
CA ILE A 106 2.40 -0.25 5.18
C ILE A 106 1.65 0.66 6.13
N ASN A 107 2.19 1.83 6.39
CA ASN A 107 1.62 2.81 7.31
C ASN A 107 1.68 4.21 6.70
N ILE A 108 0.60 4.98 6.85
CA ILE A 108 0.58 6.41 6.59
C ILE A 108 0.51 7.14 7.93
N GLN A 109 1.33 8.18 8.11
CA GLN A 109 1.31 8.99 9.33
C GLN A 109 -0.06 9.66 9.52
N PRO A 110 -0.60 9.69 10.76
CA PRO A 110 -1.91 10.30 11.04
C PRO A 110 -2.02 11.79 10.65
N SER A 111 -0.89 12.49 10.55
CA SER A 111 -0.82 13.91 10.17
C SER A 111 -1.32 14.20 8.75
N ILE A 112 -1.53 13.17 7.91
CA ILE A 112 -1.91 13.32 6.49
C ILE A 112 -3.42 13.13 6.24
N ALA A 113 -4.21 12.85 7.28
CA ALA A 113 -5.65 12.59 7.18
C ALA A 113 -6.00 11.60 6.06
N GLN A 114 -5.19 10.55 5.92
CA GLN A 114 -5.33 9.49 4.92
C GLN A 114 -5.04 8.15 5.58
N ASN A 115 -5.74 7.12 5.12
CA ASN A 115 -5.56 5.74 5.56
C ASN A 115 -5.13 4.89 4.37
N VAL A 116 -4.15 4.00 4.58
CA VAL A 116 -3.79 2.99 3.59
C VAL A 116 -4.56 1.71 3.84
N TYR A 117 -5.02 1.10 2.76
CA TYR A 117 -5.61 -0.24 2.75
C TYR A 117 -4.88 -1.11 1.75
N TYR A 118 -4.61 -2.35 2.12
CA TYR A 118 -3.87 -3.25 1.24
C TYR A 118 -4.28 -4.70 1.48
N ARG A 119 -4.07 -5.52 0.46
CA ARG A 119 -4.31 -6.98 0.49
C ARG A 119 -3.24 -7.70 -0.30
N CYS A 120 -3.01 -8.96 0.04
CA CYS A 120 -1.90 -9.74 -0.44
C CYS A 120 -2.42 -10.98 -1.18
N HIS A 121 -1.79 -11.35 -2.27
CA HIS A 121 -1.98 -12.63 -2.93
C HIS A 121 -0.85 -13.57 -2.50
N LEU A 122 -1.20 -14.63 -1.79
CA LEU A 122 -0.26 -15.61 -1.27
C LEU A 122 -0.41 -16.93 -2.02
N GLN A 123 0.72 -17.62 -2.20
CA GLN A 123 0.72 -19.00 -2.69
C GLN A 123 -0.22 -19.89 -1.87
N ASN A 124 -1.03 -20.68 -2.57
CA ASN A 124 -1.97 -21.67 -2.00
C ASN A 124 -3.07 -21.09 -1.09
N ILE A 125 -3.20 -19.77 -0.99
CA ILE A 125 -4.28 -19.07 -0.28
C ILE A 125 -5.06 -18.19 -1.25
N GLY A 126 -4.37 -17.56 -2.18
CA GLY A 126 -4.94 -16.53 -3.02
C GLY A 126 -4.96 -15.18 -2.30
N TRP A 127 -5.93 -14.35 -2.64
CA TRP A 127 -6.06 -13.03 -2.05
C TRP A 127 -6.57 -13.06 -0.60
N THR A 128 -5.91 -12.32 0.27
CA THR A 128 -6.37 -12.02 1.64
C THR A 128 -7.51 -11.00 1.63
N GLY A 129 -8.14 -10.81 2.80
CA GLY A 129 -8.91 -9.61 3.08
C GLY A 129 -8.04 -8.35 3.06
N TRP A 130 -8.70 -7.19 2.96
CA TRP A 130 -8.05 -5.89 3.13
C TRP A 130 -7.67 -5.68 4.59
N VAL A 131 -6.47 -5.16 4.80
CA VAL A 131 -5.96 -4.72 6.10
C VAL A 131 -5.61 -3.24 6.04
N GLY A 132 -5.58 -2.59 7.20
CA GLY A 132 -5.37 -1.15 7.32
C GLY A 132 -3.95 -0.75 7.70
N ASN A 133 -3.78 0.54 8.04
CA ASN A 133 -2.54 1.11 8.53
C ASN A 133 -1.81 0.18 9.51
N ASN A 134 -0.57 -0.15 9.17
CA ASN A 134 0.35 -0.91 10.01
C ASN A 134 -0.08 -2.35 10.37
N GLU A 135 -1.17 -2.87 9.80
CA GLU A 135 -1.59 -4.26 10.00
C GLU A 135 -0.79 -5.24 9.13
N VAL A 136 -0.60 -6.48 9.59
CA VAL A 136 0.16 -7.47 8.81
C VAL A 136 -0.67 -7.98 7.63
N CYS A 137 -0.15 -7.80 6.42
CA CYS A 137 -0.70 -8.41 5.21
C CYS A 137 0.21 -9.54 4.75
N GLY A 138 -0.27 -10.77 4.80
CA GLY A 138 0.52 -11.96 4.45
C GLY A 138 0.63 -12.95 5.59
N THR A 139 1.70 -13.74 5.61
CA THR A 139 2.00 -14.69 6.68
C THR A 139 3.47 -14.60 7.08
N THR A 140 3.79 -14.91 8.33
CA THR A 140 5.18 -14.92 8.82
C THR A 140 5.59 -16.34 9.17
N GLY A 141 6.67 -16.86 8.58
CA GLY A 141 7.24 -18.17 8.93
C GLY A 141 6.40 -19.37 8.50
N GLN A 142 5.43 -19.16 7.61
CA GLN A 142 4.58 -20.23 7.07
C GLN A 142 5.04 -20.73 5.69
N HIS A 143 6.18 -20.23 5.20
CA HIS A 143 6.77 -20.59 3.91
C HIS A 143 5.85 -20.36 2.70
N ARG A 144 4.95 -19.38 2.79
CA ARG A 144 4.08 -18.97 1.69
C ARG A 144 4.62 -17.70 1.05
N ARG A 145 4.93 -17.77 -0.25
CA ARG A 145 5.35 -16.57 -1.00
C ARG A 145 4.20 -15.62 -1.22
N LEU A 146 4.50 -14.34 -1.06
CA LEU A 146 3.76 -13.23 -1.61
C LEU A 146 4.03 -13.18 -3.12
N GLU A 147 2.99 -13.28 -3.93
CA GLU A 147 3.09 -13.26 -5.39
C GLU A 147 2.63 -11.92 -5.96
N ALA A 148 1.64 -11.30 -5.30
CA ALA A 148 1.14 -9.98 -5.63
C ALA A 148 0.56 -9.26 -4.40
N PHE A 149 0.35 -7.95 -4.53
CA PHE A 149 -0.44 -7.16 -3.58
C PHE A 149 -1.16 -6.01 -4.29
N VAL A 150 -2.15 -5.44 -3.63
CA VAL A 150 -2.81 -4.19 -4.05
C VAL A 150 -2.74 -3.22 -2.88
N VAL A 151 -2.51 -1.94 -3.19
CA VAL A 151 -2.54 -0.84 -2.21
C VAL A 151 -3.51 0.22 -2.70
N ASP A 152 -4.35 0.70 -1.79
CA ASP A 152 -5.22 1.84 -2.01
C ASP A 152 -5.06 2.83 -0.85
N VAL A 153 -5.34 4.10 -1.13
CA VAL A 153 -5.25 5.19 -0.14
C VAL A 153 -6.56 5.96 -0.15
N ILE A 154 -7.21 5.99 1.00
CA ILE A 154 -8.50 6.64 1.18
C ILE A 154 -8.29 7.86 2.06
N LEU A 155 -8.81 9.00 1.61
CA LEU A 155 -8.87 10.22 2.41
C LEU A 155 -9.76 9.97 3.62
N ASP A 156 -9.24 10.24 4.81
CA ASP A 156 -10.06 10.36 5.99
C ASP A 156 -10.79 11.71 5.89
N LEU A 157 -11.97 11.67 5.29
CA LEU A 157 -12.90 12.77 5.38
C LEU A 157 -13.33 12.80 6.84
N LEU A 158 -12.62 13.61 7.63
CA LEU A 158 -13.05 13.95 8.97
C LEU A 158 -14.54 14.27 8.88
N THR A 159 -15.33 13.53 9.66
CA THR A 159 -16.65 13.99 10.06
C THR A 159 -16.40 15.31 10.77
N ASP A 160 -16.76 16.42 10.12
CA ASP A 160 -16.65 17.75 10.70
C ASP A 160 -17.33 17.73 12.09
N TYR A 161 -16.58 18.07 13.13
CA TYR A 161 -17.07 18.28 14.50
C TYR A 161 -17.60 19.71 14.66
#